data_AF-A0A1A0HE79-F1
#
_entry.id   AF-A0A1A0HE79-F1
#
_cell.length_a   1.000
_cell.length_b   1.000
_cell.length_c   1.000
_cell.angle_alpha   90.00
_cell.angle_beta   90.00
_cell.angle_gamma   90.00
#
_symmetry.space_group_name_H-M   'P 1'
#
loop_
_entity.id
_entity.type
_entity.pdbx_description
1 polymer ?
#
loop_
_entity_poly.entity_id
_entity_poly.type
_entity_poly.pdbx_seq_one_letter_code
_entity_poly.pdbx_strand_id
1 'polypeptide(L)'
;MADLDALFQTQESEVARDREIARVLRCPAKDHFAILQINPLTEHASLAATLRKTYRKKSLQIHPDKTKNSDAPRAFDLLKKANSVLSAEPPSTSSGANGDHEDQHSLLEENARYAQKEYLILIYKQVADGLGAFHVDDFHHATNRAIRDKVLLVLEQHEKDRAVETGYKQRQEIKKQTEFQTAAKERELKKSWETRWEQDRDTRVKLWRTFSTKVEKPKKKKKLLA
;
A
#
# COMPACT_ATOMS: atom_id res chain seq x y z
N MET A 1 -39.79 -38.29 -10.97
CA MET A 1 -38.38 -38.37 -11.45
C MET A 1 -37.92 -37.01 -11.96
N ALA A 2 -38.65 -36.35 -12.87
CA ALA A 2 -38.30 -35.00 -13.34
C ALA A 2 -38.12 -33.92 -12.24
N ASP A 3 -38.94 -33.95 -11.17
CA ASP A 3 -38.82 -32.98 -10.06
C ASP A 3 -37.55 -33.18 -9.21
N LEU A 4 -37.07 -34.43 -9.10
CA LEU A 4 -35.84 -34.72 -8.37
C LEU A 4 -34.61 -34.28 -9.19
N ASP A 5 -34.64 -34.50 -10.51
CA ASP A 5 -33.57 -34.04 -11.40
C ASP A 5 -33.46 -32.51 -11.42
N ALA A 6 -34.59 -31.79 -11.42
CA ALA A 6 -34.61 -30.33 -11.33
C ALA A 6 -34.05 -29.82 -9.98
N LEU A 7 -34.34 -30.51 -8.88
CA LEU A 7 -33.79 -30.18 -7.57
C LEU A 7 -32.28 -30.42 -7.52
N PHE A 8 -31.80 -31.55 -8.04
CA PHE A 8 -30.37 -31.85 -8.11
C PHE A 8 -29.62 -30.84 -8.98
N GLN A 9 -30.18 -30.45 -10.12
CA GLN A 9 -29.54 -29.47 -10.98
C GLN A 9 -29.47 -28.07 -10.35
N THR A 10 -30.48 -27.71 -9.55
CA THR A 10 -30.45 -26.47 -8.77
C THR A 10 -29.35 -26.51 -7.70
N GLN A 11 -29.29 -27.59 -6.92
CA GLN A 11 -28.26 -27.79 -5.89
C GLN A 11 -26.85 -27.83 -6.49
N GLU A 12 -26.65 -28.54 -7.61
CA GLU A 12 -25.38 -28.58 -8.33
C GLU A 12 -24.96 -27.18 -8.76
N SER A 13 -25.90 -26.36 -9.25
CA SER A 13 -25.63 -24.98 -9.62
C SER A 13 -25.26 -24.11 -8.42
N GLU A 14 -25.89 -24.30 -7.25
CA GLU A 14 -25.55 -23.58 -6.02
C GLU A 14 -24.14 -23.94 -5.55
N VAL A 15 -23.82 -25.25 -5.48
CA VAL A 15 -22.48 -25.75 -5.12
C VAL A 15 -21.42 -25.24 -6.09
N ALA A 16 -21.73 -25.19 -7.39
CA ALA A 16 -20.81 -24.65 -8.39
C ALA A 16 -20.53 -23.15 -8.21
N ARG A 17 -21.53 -22.36 -7.77
CA ARG A 17 -21.35 -20.93 -7.44
C ARG A 17 -20.48 -20.76 -6.20
N ASP A 18 -20.76 -21.52 -5.14
CA ASP A 18 -20.00 -21.46 -3.89
C ASP A 18 -18.54 -21.88 -4.08
N ARG A 19 -18.31 -22.91 -4.90
CA ARG A 19 -16.96 -23.35 -5.28
C ARG A 19 -16.20 -22.25 -6.02
N GLU A 20 -16.87 -21.51 -6.90
CA GLU A 20 -16.25 -20.39 -7.61
C GLU A 20 -15.96 -19.20 -6.69
N ILE A 21 -16.87 -18.88 -5.76
CA ILE A 21 -16.66 -17.85 -4.73
C ILE A 21 -15.42 -18.20 -3.88
N ALA A 22 -15.37 -19.42 -3.35
CA ALA A 22 -14.24 -19.89 -2.55
C ALA A 22 -12.93 -19.87 -3.35
N ARG A 23 -12.96 -20.21 -4.64
CA ARG A 23 -11.80 -20.13 -5.53
C ARG A 23 -11.31 -18.69 -5.67
N VAL A 24 -12.20 -17.75 -5.99
CA VAL A 24 -11.85 -16.32 -6.17
C VAL A 24 -11.25 -15.74 -4.90
N LEU A 25 -11.79 -16.08 -3.72
CA LEU A 25 -11.26 -15.61 -2.44
C LEU A 25 -9.91 -16.23 -2.06
N ARG A 26 -9.64 -17.46 -2.53
CA ARG A 26 -8.34 -18.13 -2.34
C ARG A 26 -7.26 -17.56 -3.26
N CYS A 27 -7.63 -16.99 -4.41
CA CYS A 27 -6.67 -16.36 -5.31
C CYS A 27 -6.03 -15.12 -4.64
N PRO A 28 -4.72 -14.86 -4.87
CA PRO A 28 -4.07 -13.69 -4.30
C PRO A 28 -4.67 -12.41 -4.88
N ALA A 29 -4.94 -11.43 -4.02
CA ALA A 29 -5.68 -10.22 -4.38
C ALA A 29 -5.00 -9.33 -5.45
N LYS A 30 -3.68 -9.49 -5.67
CA LYS A 30 -2.90 -8.75 -6.67
C LYS A 30 -2.74 -9.49 -8.00
N ASP A 31 -3.12 -10.77 -8.08
CA ASP A 31 -3.08 -11.53 -9.32
C ASP A 31 -4.45 -11.50 -10.03
N HIS A 32 -4.66 -10.42 -10.77
CA HIS A 32 -5.91 -10.18 -11.49
C HIS A 32 -6.15 -11.20 -12.63
N PHE A 33 -5.08 -11.76 -13.21
CA PHE A 33 -5.17 -12.78 -14.25
C PHE A 33 -5.64 -14.13 -13.69
N ALA A 34 -5.11 -14.56 -12.54
CA ALA A 34 -5.58 -15.77 -11.87
C ALA A 34 -7.03 -15.68 -11.38
N ILE A 35 -7.44 -14.50 -10.89
CA ILE A 35 -8.83 -14.24 -10.48
C ILE A 35 -9.78 -14.45 -11.66
N LEU A 36 -9.49 -13.84 -12.82
CA LEU A 36 -10.32 -13.95 -14.01
C LEU A 36 -10.06 -15.23 -14.84
N GLN A 37 -9.07 -16.05 -14.48
CA GLN A 37 -8.65 -17.23 -15.24
C GLN A 37 -8.32 -16.93 -16.71
N ILE A 38 -7.58 -15.84 -16.93
CA ILE A 38 -7.11 -15.44 -18.25
C ILE A 38 -5.60 -15.65 -18.28
N ASN A 39 -5.11 -16.20 -19.37
CA ASN A 39 -3.67 -16.33 -19.56
C ASN A 39 -3.09 -15.00 -20.05
N PRO A 40 -2.16 -14.37 -19.33
CA PRO A 40 -1.56 -13.10 -19.75
C PRO A 40 -0.62 -13.23 -20.95
N LEU A 41 -0.20 -14.45 -21.31
CA LEU A 41 0.74 -14.68 -22.40
C LEU A 41 0.06 -14.78 -23.78
N THR A 42 -1.27 -14.73 -23.85
CA THR A 42 -2.03 -14.72 -25.11
C THR A 42 -1.91 -13.37 -25.81
N GLU A 43 -2.19 -13.33 -27.12
CA GLU A 43 -2.19 -12.09 -27.90
C GLU A 43 -3.09 -10.99 -27.30
N HIS A 44 -2.59 -9.74 -27.30
CA HIS A 44 -3.26 -8.59 -26.66
C HIS A 44 -4.67 -8.31 -27.21
N ALA A 45 -4.90 -8.47 -28.51
CA ALA A 45 -6.21 -8.26 -29.13
C ALA A 45 -7.23 -9.33 -28.68
N SER A 46 -6.80 -10.59 -28.59
CA SER A 46 -7.62 -11.69 -28.07
C SER A 46 -7.87 -11.54 -26.57
N LEU A 47 -6.92 -10.99 -25.82
CA LEU A 47 -6.99 -10.80 -24.39
C LEU A 47 -8.14 -9.87 -23.97
N ALA A 48 -8.32 -8.72 -24.64
CA ALA A 48 -9.39 -7.78 -24.31
C ALA A 48 -10.79 -8.36 -24.59
N ALA A 49 -10.95 -9.09 -25.70
CA ALA A 49 -12.21 -9.74 -26.05
C ALA A 49 -12.53 -10.88 -25.06
N THR A 50 -11.53 -11.69 -24.71
CA THR A 50 -11.64 -12.78 -23.74
C THR A 50 -11.95 -12.25 -22.35
N LEU A 51 -11.33 -11.13 -21.95
CA LEU A 51 -11.59 -10.44 -20.69
C LEU A 51 -13.07 -10.07 -20.53
N ARG A 52 -13.65 -9.39 -21.52
CA ARG A 52 -15.07 -8.98 -21.47
C ARG A 52 -16.01 -10.18 -21.37
N LYS A 53 -15.75 -11.24 -22.16
CA LYS A 53 -16.57 -12.47 -22.15
C LYS A 53 -16.48 -13.19 -20.80
N THR A 54 -15.27 -13.38 -20.29
CA THR A 54 -15.02 -14.11 -19.05
C THR A 54 -15.54 -13.35 -17.83
N TYR A 55 -15.33 -12.03 -17.78
CA TYR A 55 -15.88 -11.19 -16.72
C TYR A 55 -17.41 -11.26 -16.69
N ARG A 56 -18.09 -11.08 -17.85
CA ARG A 56 -19.55 -11.16 -17.93
C ARG A 56 -20.07 -12.53 -17.46
N LYS A 57 -19.43 -13.62 -17.87
CA LYS A 57 -19.83 -14.97 -17.47
C LYS A 57 -19.69 -15.16 -15.96
N LYS A 58 -18.55 -14.78 -15.39
CA LYS A 58 -18.24 -15.00 -13.97
C LYS A 58 -19.02 -14.08 -13.05
N SER A 59 -19.14 -12.80 -13.39
CA SER A 59 -19.89 -11.83 -12.59
C SER A 59 -21.36 -12.24 -12.45
N LEU A 60 -21.97 -12.78 -13.51
CA LEU A 60 -23.32 -13.33 -13.47
C LEU A 60 -23.42 -14.64 -12.67
N GLN A 61 -22.36 -15.44 -12.64
CA GLN A 61 -22.31 -16.70 -11.89
C GLN A 61 -22.24 -16.45 -10.38
N ILE A 62 -21.41 -15.50 -9.93
CA ILE A 62 -21.19 -15.20 -8.50
C ILE A 62 -21.89 -13.93 -8.03
N HIS A 63 -22.92 -13.48 -8.75
CA HIS A 63 -23.63 -12.26 -8.38
C HIS A 63 -24.30 -12.42 -7.00
N PRO A 64 -24.15 -11.46 -6.07
CA PRO A 64 -24.66 -11.59 -4.70
C PRO A 64 -26.18 -11.83 -4.64
N ASP A 65 -26.95 -11.28 -5.58
CA ASP A 65 -28.40 -11.53 -5.69
C ASP A 65 -28.77 -12.99 -6.02
N LYS A 66 -27.88 -13.73 -6.70
CA LYS A 66 -28.14 -15.10 -7.16
C LYS A 66 -27.58 -16.17 -6.22
N THR A 67 -26.91 -15.77 -5.13
CA THR A 67 -26.18 -16.66 -4.24
C THR A 67 -26.56 -16.37 -2.80
N LYS A 68 -26.79 -17.41 -2.00
CA LYS A 68 -27.11 -17.28 -0.57
C LYS A 68 -25.86 -17.08 0.30
N ASN A 69 -24.68 -17.13 -0.30
CA ASN A 69 -23.39 -17.08 0.38
C ASN A 69 -23.02 -15.65 0.81
N SER A 70 -22.64 -15.49 2.07
CA SER A 70 -22.24 -14.19 2.64
C SER A 70 -21.00 -13.60 2.00
N ASP A 71 -20.12 -14.43 1.43
CA ASP A 71 -18.86 -13.97 0.85
C ASP A 71 -18.98 -13.57 -0.63
N ALA A 72 -20.15 -13.76 -1.24
CA ALA A 72 -20.38 -13.42 -2.65
C ALA A 72 -20.09 -11.95 -2.99
N PRO A 73 -20.49 -10.93 -2.19
CA PRO A 73 -20.15 -9.54 -2.48
C PRO A 73 -18.64 -9.30 -2.56
N ARG A 74 -17.88 -9.88 -1.63
CA ARG A 74 -16.42 -9.74 -1.58
C ARG A 74 -15.75 -10.37 -2.80
N ALA A 75 -16.20 -11.56 -3.21
CA ALA A 75 -15.68 -12.21 -4.42
C ALA A 75 -16.04 -11.43 -5.69
N PHE A 76 -17.24 -10.86 -5.75
CA PHE A 76 -17.68 -10.02 -6.85
C PHE A 76 -16.85 -8.73 -6.98
N ASP A 77 -16.55 -8.06 -5.87
CA ASP A 77 -15.71 -6.87 -5.85
C ASP A 77 -14.28 -7.17 -6.35
N LEU A 78 -13.73 -8.33 -6.00
CA LEU A 78 -12.44 -8.79 -6.53
C LEU A 78 -12.48 -8.98 -8.06
N LEU A 79 -13.54 -9.59 -8.60
CA LEU A 79 -13.72 -9.71 -10.06
C LEU A 79 -13.82 -8.34 -10.72
N LYS A 80 -14.58 -7.42 -10.14
CA LYS A 80 -14.76 -6.05 -10.65
C LYS A 80 -13.44 -5.29 -10.67
N LYS A 81 -12.67 -5.37 -9.59
CA LYS A 81 -11.34 -4.78 -9.49
C LYS A 81 -10.38 -5.37 -10.53
N ALA A 82 -10.36 -6.70 -10.68
CA ALA A 82 -9.55 -7.37 -11.68
C ALA A 82 -9.91 -6.92 -13.10
N ASN A 83 -11.19 -6.83 -13.43
CA ASN A 83 -11.62 -6.34 -14.73
C ASN A 83 -11.21 -4.88 -14.96
N SER A 84 -11.35 -4.02 -13.95
CA SER A 84 -10.94 -2.61 -14.06
C SER A 84 -9.44 -2.44 -14.26
N VAL A 85 -8.60 -3.24 -13.62
CA VAL A 85 -7.14 -3.20 -13.79
C VAL A 85 -6.75 -3.73 -15.16
N LEU A 86 -7.30 -4.87 -15.58
CA LEU A 86 -6.93 -5.49 -16.85
C LEU A 86 -7.46 -4.73 -18.08
N SER A 87 -8.55 -3.98 -17.93
CA SER A 87 -9.12 -3.14 -19.01
C SER A 87 -8.44 -1.78 -19.14
N ALA A 88 -7.53 -1.40 -18.23
CA ALA A 88 -6.87 -0.10 -18.26
C ALA A 88 -6.03 0.05 -19.54
N GLU A 89 -6.16 1.20 -20.18
CA GLU A 89 -5.47 1.57 -21.42
C GLU A 89 -4.22 2.40 -21.12
N PRO A 90 -3.24 2.45 -22.05
CA PRO A 90 -2.04 3.25 -21.85
C PRO A 90 -2.39 4.73 -21.66
N PRO A 91 -1.62 5.47 -20.82
CA PRO A 91 -1.79 6.90 -20.69
C PRO A 91 -1.73 7.57 -22.06
N SER A 92 -2.81 8.24 -22.45
CA SER A 92 -2.83 9.05 -23.65
C SER A 92 -1.94 10.27 -23.43
N THR A 93 -0.89 10.41 -24.24
CA THR A 93 0.06 11.55 -24.19
C THR A 93 -0.59 12.89 -24.59
N SER A 94 -1.83 12.86 -25.08
CA SER A 94 -2.59 13.99 -25.59
C SER A 94 -3.54 14.65 -24.59
N SER A 95 -3.70 14.10 -23.38
CA SER A 95 -4.57 14.69 -22.35
C SER A 95 -3.85 15.85 -21.67
N GLY A 96 -4.09 17.05 -22.23
CA GLY A 96 -3.37 18.28 -21.95
C GLY A 96 -3.42 18.76 -20.51
N ALA A 97 -2.38 19.51 -20.15
CA ALA A 97 -2.04 20.07 -18.85
C ALA A 97 -3.03 21.12 -18.28
N ASN A 98 -4.31 21.09 -18.66
CA ASN A 98 -5.32 22.09 -18.31
C ASN A 98 -6.59 21.49 -17.65
N GLY A 99 -6.54 20.26 -17.14
CA GLY A 99 -7.68 19.61 -16.48
C GLY A 99 -7.88 20.06 -15.04
N ASP A 100 -9.12 20.07 -14.56
CA ASP A 100 -9.48 20.39 -13.18
C ASP A 100 -8.86 19.38 -12.19
N HIS A 101 -8.76 19.75 -10.90
CA HIS A 101 -8.13 18.89 -9.87
C HIS A 101 -8.75 17.49 -9.76
N GLU A 102 -10.06 17.33 -10.05
CA GLU A 102 -10.75 16.04 -10.03
C GLU A 102 -10.35 15.13 -11.21
N ASP A 103 -10.13 15.72 -12.39
CA ASP A 103 -9.67 15.00 -13.57
C ASP A 103 -8.27 14.44 -13.36
N GLN A 104 -7.40 15.21 -12.69
CA GLN A 104 -6.04 14.78 -12.39
C GLN A 104 -6.01 13.55 -11.48
N HIS A 105 -6.88 13.46 -10.47
CA HIS A 105 -6.93 12.29 -9.58
C HIS A 105 -7.40 11.03 -10.32
N SER A 106 -8.44 11.17 -11.16
CA SER A 106 -8.95 10.07 -11.99
C SER A 106 -7.87 9.54 -12.94
N LEU A 107 -7.13 10.43 -13.60
CA LEU A 107 -6.01 10.06 -14.48
C LEU A 107 -4.88 9.34 -13.72
N LEU A 108 -4.54 9.81 -12.52
CA LEU A 108 -3.53 9.15 -11.69
C LEU A 108 -3.95 7.74 -11.28
N GLU A 109 -5.23 7.54 -10.93
CA GLU A 109 -5.77 6.22 -10.63
C GLU A 109 -5.74 5.28 -11.85
N GLU A 110 -6.16 5.77 -13.02
CA GLU A 110 -6.13 4.99 -14.26
C GLU A 110 -4.70 4.59 -14.63
N ASN A 111 -3.76 5.53 -14.56
CA ASN A 111 -2.34 5.27 -14.79
C ASN A 111 -1.78 4.24 -13.80
N ALA A 112 -2.19 4.31 -12.53
CA ALA A 112 -1.80 3.31 -11.54
C ALA A 112 -2.36 1.92 -11.86
N ARG A 113 -3.60 1.82 -12.36
CA ARG A 113 -4.21 0.55 -12.82
C ARG A 113 -3.48 0.00 -14.05
N TYR A 114 -3.16 0.85 -15.03
CA TYR A 114 -2.38 0.46 -16.20
C TYR A 114 -0.99 -0.04 -15.82
N ALA A 115 -0.26 0.70 -14.97
CA ALA A 115 1.05 0.30 -14.46
C ALA A 115 0.98 -1.03 -13.72
N GLN A 116 -0.08 -1.28 -12.94
CA GLN A 116 -0.29 -2.55 -12.27
C GLN A 116 -0.51 -3.71 -13.26
N LYS A 117 -1.28 -3.50 -14.33
CA LYS A 117 -1.48 -4.47 -15.41
C LYS A 117 -0.15 -4.83 -16.07
N GLU A 118 0.60 -3.83 -16.52
CA GLU A 118 1.88 -4.02 -17.21
C GLU A 118 2.91 -4.70 -16.32
N TYR A 119 2.99 -4.28 -15.05
CA TYR A 119 3.87 -4.92 -14.06
C TYR A 119 3.56 -6.41 -13.89
N LEU A 120 2.27 -6.77 -13.82
CA LEU A 120 1.87 -8.16 -13.70
C LEU A 120 2.23 -8.95 -14.96
N ILE A 121 1.96 -8.41 -16.16
CA ILE A 121 2.37 -9.03 -17.43
C ILE A 121 3.89 -9.26 -17.47
N LEU A 122 4.68 -8.29 -17.04
CA LEU A 122 6.13 -8.40 -16.99
C LEU A 122 6.60 -9.54 -16.08
N ILE A 123 6.02 -9.67 -14.88
CA ILE A 123 6.33 -10.78 -13.97
C ILE A 123 6.02 -12.12 -14.62
N TYR A 124 4.85 -12.25 -15.27
CA TYR A 124 4.46 -13.48 -15.95
C TYR A 124 5.44 -13.84 -17.08
N LYS A 125 5.87 -12.85 -17.89
CA LYS A 125 6.88 -13.04 -18.93
C LYS A 125 8.22 -13.48 -18.34
N GLN A 126 8.73 -12.76 -17.34
CA GLN A 126 10.01 -13.09 -16.69
C GLN A 126 10.02 -14.48 -16.06
N VAL A 127 8.92 -14.89 -15.43
CA VAL A 127 8.77 -16.23 -14.84
C VAL A 127 8.68 -17.30 -15.93
N ALA A 128 7.95 -17.05 -17.02
CA ALA A 128 7.87 -17.97 -18.16
C ALA A 128 9.23 -18.17 -18.82
N ASP A 129 9.96 -17.08 -19.07
CA ASP A 129 11.31 -17.10 -19.64
C ASP A 129 12.30 -17.81 -18.72
N GLY A 130 12.28 -17.52 -17.41
CA GLY A 130 13.12 -18.17 -16.42
C GLY A 130 12.81 -19.66 -16.20
N LEU A 131 11.62 -20.12 -16.62
CA LEU A 131 11.24 -21.53 -16.66
C LEU A 131 11.57 -22.21 -17.99
N GLY A 132 11.91 -21.46 -19.04
CA GLY A 132 11.99 -21.99 -20.40
C GLY A 132 10.65 -22.57 -20.88
N ALA A 133 9.53 -22.04 -20.37
CA ALA A 133 8.21 -22.55 -20.66
C ALA A 133 7.80 -22.22 -22.10
N PHE A 134 7.26 -23.21 -22.81
CA PHE A 134 6.64 -22.98 -24.11
C PHE A 134 5.30 -22.26 -23.95
N HIS A 135 4.96 -21.45 -24.95
CA HIS A 135 3.69 -20.74 -24.98
C HIS A 135 2.53 -21.73 -25.18
N VAL A 136 1.56 -21.69 -24.26
CA VAL A 136 0.32 -22.49 -24.30
C VAL A 136 -0.84 -21.58 -23.97
N ASP A 137 -1.86 -21.55 -24.80
CA ASP A 137 -3.05 -20.71 -24.57
C ASP A 137 -3.91 -21.21 -23.39
N ASP A 138 -4.03 -22.53 -23.23
CA ASP A 138 -4.89 -23.13 -22.21
C ASP A 138 -4.45 -22.74 -20.79
N PHE A 139 -5.33 -22.02 -20.10
CA PHE A 139 -5.11 -21.57 -18.72
C PHE A 139 -4.88 -22.74 -17.74
N HIS A 140 -5.49 -23.91 -17.96
CA HIS A 140 -5.40 -25.03 -17.03
C HIS A 140 -4.20 -25.96 -17.26
N HIS A 141 -3.44 -25.72 -18.33
CA HIS A 141 -2.25 -26.49 -18.69
C HIS A 141 -1.20 -26.51 -17.56
N ALA A 142 -0.47 -27.62 -17.43
CA ALA A 142 0.53 -27.84 -16.39
C ALA A 142 1.61 -26.74 -16.38
N THR A 143 2.07 -26.33 -17.56
CA THR A 143 3.03 -25.22 -17.73
C THR A 143 2.51 -23.90 -17.15
N ASN A 144 1.28 -23.50 -17.51
CA ASN A 144 0.69 -22.26 -17.01
C ASN A 144 0.38 -22.31 -15.51
N ARG A 145 0.07 -23.50 -14.98
CA ARG A 145 -0.03 -23.72 -13.53
C ARG A 145 1.31 -23.50 -12.83
N ALA A 146 2.40 -24.09 -13.34
CA ALA A 146 3.73 -23.91 -12.78
C ALA A 146 4.21 -22.44 -12.84
N ILE A 147 3.89 -21.73 -13.93
CA ILE A 147 4.15 -20.29 -14.06
C ILE A 147 3.39 -19.54 -12.95
N ARG A 148 2.07 -19.77 -12.79
CA ARG A 148 1.28 -19.09 -11.75
C ARG A 148 1.77 -19.36 -10.34
N ASP A 149 2.15 -20.60 -10.04
CA ASP A 149 2.66 -20.96 -8.72
C ASP A 149 3.95 -20.18 -8.40
N LYS A 150 4.85 -20.04 -9.39
CA LYS A 150 6.04 -19.18 -9.26
C LYS A 150 5.70 -17.70 -9.20
N VAL A 151 4.77 -17.21 -10.02
CA VAL A 151 4.33 -15.81 -10.01
C VAL A 151 3.77 -15.44 -8.63
N LEU A 152 3.02 -16.33 -7.99
CA LEU A 152 2.49 -16.12 -6.64
C LEU A 152 3.62 -15.89 -5.63
N LEU A 153 4.68 -16.71 -5.68
CA LEU A 153 5.86 -16.55 -4.82
C LEU A 153 6.57 -15.21 -5.09
N VAL A 154 6.72 -14.83 -6.35
CA VAL A 154 7.34 -13.54 -6.74
C VAL A 154 6.52 -12.36 -6.24
N LEU A 155 5.19 -12.42 -6.40
CA LEU A 155 4.29 -11.36 -5.93
C LEU A 155 4.36 -11.23 -4.40
N GLU A 156 4.35 -12.34 -3.67
CA GLU A 156 4.47 -12.33 -2.21
C GLU A 156 5.83 -11.74 -1.76
N GLN A 157 6.92 -12.10 -2.44
CA GLN A 157 8.24 -11.53 -2.18
C GLN A 157 8.25 -10.01 -2.41
N HIS A 158 7.73 -9.54 -3.54
CA HIS A 158 7.63 -8.11 -3.84
C HIS A 158 6.72 -7.35 -2.87
N GLU A 159 5.74 -8.00 -2.23
CA GLU A 159 4.97 -7.39 -1.15
C GLU A 159 5.79 -7.22 0.12
N LYS A 160 6.53 -8.25 0.51
CA LYS A 160 7.43 -8.19 1.68
C LYS A 160 8.50 -7.11 1.49
N ASP A 161 9.10 -7.05 0.31
CA ASP A 161 10.15 -6.07 0.00
C ASP A 161 9.60 -4.64 0.05
N ARG A 162 8.42 -4.39 -0.53
CA ARG A 162 7.75 -3.08 -0.45
C ARG A 162 7.37 -2.70 0.98
N ALA A 163 6.94 -3.66 1.80
CA ALA A 163 6.62 -3.40 3.20
C ALA A 163 7.87 -3.01 4.00
N VAL A 164 9.00 -3.69 3.77
CA VAL A 164 10.29 -3.37 4.38
C VAL A 164 10.78 -1.98 3.93
N GLU A 165 10.75 -1.69 2.63
CA GLU A 165 11.17 -0.39 2.10
C GLU A 165 10.31 0.76 2.65
N THR A 166 8.99 0.57 2.70
CA THR A 166 8.06 1.55 3.25
C THR A 166 8.31 1.78 4.73
N GLY A 167 8.48 0.71 5.50
CA GLY A 167 8.80 0.79 6.92
C GLY A 167 10.15 1.48 7.19
N TYR A 168 11.14 1.23 6.33
CA TYR A 168 12.43 1.92 6.39
C TYR A 168 12.27 3.42 6.15
N LYS A 169 11.56 3.84 5.09
CA LYS A 169 11.30 5.25 4.77
C LYS A 169 10.54 5.96 5.90
N GLN A 170 9.50 5.34 6.44
CA GLN A 170 8.74 5.88 7.58
C GLN A 170 9.63 6.07 8.80
N ARG A 171 10.50 5.10 9.12
CA ARG A 171 11.43 5.22 10.25
C ARG A 171 12.43 6.36 10.07
N GLN A 172 12.94 6.55 8.85
CA GLN A 172 13.84 7.67 8.53
C GLN A 172 13.12 9.02 8.70
N GLU A 173 11.89 9.13 8.21
CA GLU A 173 11.09 10.36 8.34
C GLU A 173 10.75 10.66 9.80
N ILE A 174 10.32 9.66 10.56
CA ILE A 174 10.07 9.80 12.01
C ILE A 174 11.34 10.28 12.71
N LYS A 175 12.50 9.66 12.42
CA LYS A 175 13.77 10.07 13.00
C LYS A 175 14.07 11.55 12.70
N LYS A 176 13.97 11.96 11.44
CA LYS A 176 14.18 13.35 11.02
C LYS A 176 13.21 14.32 11.70
N GLN A 177 11.92 13.96 11.81
CA GLN A 177 10.92 14.78 12.49
C GLN A 177 11.21 14.88 13.99
N THR A 178 11.63 13.78 14.64
CA THR A 178 12.01 13.82 16.05
C THR A 178 13.23 14.69 16.29
N GLU A 179 14.25 14.61 15.44
CA GLU A 179 15.45 15.46 15.50
C GLU A 179 15.11 16.94 15.28
N PHE A 180 14.21 17.23 14.34
CA PHE A 180 13.74 18.59 14.12
C PHE A 180 12.96 19.13 15.33
N GLN A 181 12.06 18.33 15.91
CA GLN A 181 11.29 18.71 17.09
C GLN A 181 12.17 18.88 18.33
N THR A 182 13.16 18.01 18.55
CA THR A 182 14.08 18.14 19.69
C THR A 182 14.96 19.38 19.54
N ALA A 183 15.50 19.64 18.35
CA ALA A 183 16.27 20.85 18.08
C ALA A 183 15.42 22.13 18.23
N ALA A 184 14.14 22.10 17.82
CA ALA A 184 13.22 23.22 18.03
C ALA A 184 12.98 23.46 19.53
N LYS A 185 12.68 22.41 20.30
CA LYS A 185 12.50 22.49 21.77
C LYS A 185 13.76 23.00 22.47
N GLU A 186 14.94 22.55 22.07
CA GLU A 186 16.20 23.01 22.64
C GLU A 186 16.44 24.50 22.37
N ARG A 187 16.13 24.98 21.15
CA ARG A 187 16.20 26.41 20.82
C ARG A 187 15.21 27.23 21.65
N GLU A 188 14.00 26.74 21.85
CA GLU A 188 12.99 27.39 22.69
C GLU A 188 13.43 27.44 24.16
N LEU A 189 13.93 26.33 24.70
CA LEU A 189 14.50 26.24 26.05
C LEU A 189 15.64 27.25 26.22
N LYS A 190 16.58 27.30 25.26
CA LYS A 190 17.71 28.24 25.31
C LYS A 190 17.25 29.69 25.28
N LYS A 191 16.30 30.05 24.40
CA LYS A 191 15.71 31.40 24.36
C LYS A 191 15.00 31.74 25.67
N SER A 192 14.23 30.82 26.23
CA SER A 192 13.52 31.02 27.50
C SER A 192 14.49 31.22 28.67
N TRP A 193 15.59 30.46 28.69
CA TRP A 193 16.65 30.58 29.69
C TRP A 193 17.37 31.92 29.59
N GLU A 194 17.75 32.34 28.39
CA GLU A 194 18.40 33.64 28.13
C GLU A 194 17.48 34.81 28.51
N THR A 195 16.19 34.72 28.16
CA THR A 195 15.19 35.71 28.57
C THR A 195 15.09 35.81 30.09
N ARG A 196 15.01 34.67 30.79
CA ARG A 196 14.96 34.63 32.26
C ARG A 196 16.24 35.14 32.89
N TRP A 197 17.41 34.84 32.30
CA TRP A 197 18.71 35.31 32.76
C TRP A 197 18.86 36.84 32.65
N GLU A 198 18.33 37.45 31.59
CA GLU A 198 18.28 38.90 31.43
C GLU A 198 17.25 39.55 32.36
N GLN A 199 16.08 38.93 32.58
CA GLN A 199 15.11 39.43 33.57
C GLN A 199 15.68 39.46 34.99
N ASP A 200 16.39 38.41 35.39
CA ASP A 200 17.06 38.33 36.69
C ASP A 200 18.39 39.11 36.76
N ARG A 201 18.75 39.87 35.71
CA ARG A 201 20.01 40.62 35.66
C ARG A 201 20.10 41.68 36.73
N ASP A 202 19.09 42.54 36.87
CA ASP A 202 19.12 43.66 37.81
C ASP A 202 19.11 43.20 39.27
N THR A 203 18.36 42.15 39.58
CA THR A 203 18.34 41.51 40.90
C THR A 203 19.70 40.90 41.22
N ARG A 204 20.31 40.18 40.27
CA ARG A 204 21.65 39.59 40.40
C ARG A 204 22.74 40.65 40.55
N VAL A 205 22.68 41.75 39.81
CA VAL A 205 23.61 42.90 39.96
C VAL A 205 23.45 43.57 41.32
N LYS A 206 22.21 43.78 41.81
CA LYS A 206 21.95 44.30 43.17
C LYS A 206 22.51 43.37 44.25
N LEU A 207 22.29 42.06 44.12
CA LEU A 207 22.84 41.04 45.04
C LEU A 207 24.38 41.02 45.02
N TRP A 208 25.01 41.14 43.84
CA TRP A 208 26.46 41.22 43.72
C TRP A 208 27.04 42.48 44.37
N ARG A 209 26.42 43.64 44.11
CA ARG A 209 26.83 44.92 44.72
C ARG A 209 26.77 44.86 46.26
N THR A 210 25.72 44.26 46.81
CA THR A 210 25.55 44.11 48.26
C THR A 210 26.48 43.06 48.89
N PHE A 211 26.89 42.03 48.15
CA PHE A 211 27.88 41.06 48.61
C PHE A 211 29.30 41.67 48.61
N SER A 212 29.68 42.38 47.55
CA SER A 212 30.98 43.04 47.43
C SER A 212 31.21 44.09 48.53
N THR A 213 30.17 44.84 48.90
CA THR A 213 30.25 45.81 50.00
C THR A 213 30.30 45.16 51.39
N LYS A 214 29.97 43.87 51.53
CA LYS A 214 29.98 43.11 52.79
C LYS A 214 31.28 42.32 53.06
N VAL A 215 32.23 42.31 52.12
CA VAL A 215 33.57 41.73 52.38
C VAL A 215 34.38 42.71 53.23
N GLU A 216 34.05 42.81 54.53
CA GLU A 216 34.93 43.45 55.50
C GLU A 216 36.17 42.55 55.73
N LYS A 217 37.36 43.13 55.52
CA LYS A 217 38.65 42.51 55.85
C LYS A 217 38.66 42.11 57.33
N PRO A 218 39.15 40.91 57.73
CA PRO A 218 39.24 40.56 59.15
C PRO A 218 40.13 41.57 59.89
N LYS A 219 39.54 42.36 60.78
CA LYS A 219 40.26 43.36 61.59
C LYS A 219 41.25 42.64 62.51
N LYS A 220 42.55 42.84 62.28
CA LYS A 220 43.63 42.43 63.20
C LYS A 220 43.34 43.00 64.59
N LYS A 221 43.10 42.14 65.59
CA LYS A 221 42.99 42.55 67.00
C LYS A 221 44.32 43.16 67.44
N LYS A 222 44.33 44.46 67.76
CA LYS A 222 45.47 45.11 68.43
C LYS A 222 45.57 44.57 69.86
N LYS A 223 46.73 44.00 70.23
CA LYS A 223 47.05 43.65 71.62
C LYS A 223 47.09 44.95 72.44
N LEU A 224 46.35 44.99 73.55
CA LEU A 224 46.50 46.00 74.59
C LEU A 224 47.76 45.68 75.39
N LEU A 225 48.67 46.66 75.49
CA LEU A 225 49.74 46.67 76.46
C LEU A 225 49.14 47.05 77.82
N ALA A 226 49.26 46.14 78.78
CA ALA A 226 49.27 46.38 80.21
C ALA A 226 50.30 45.42 80.81
#